data_AF-A0AAN1SIW8-F1
#
_entry.id   AF-A0AAN1SIW8-F1
#
_cell.length_a   1.000
_cell.length_b   1.000
_cell.length_c   1.000
_cell.angle_alpha   90.00
_cell.angle_beta   90.00
_cell.angle_gamma   90.00
#
_symmetry.space_group_name_H-M   'P 1'
#
loop_
_entity.id
_entity.type
_entity.pdbx_description
1 polymer ?
#
loop_
_entity_poly.entity_id
_entity_poly.type
_entity_poly.pdbx_seq_one_letter_code
_entity_poly.pdbx_strand_id
1 'polypeptide(L)'
;MIQKKIQNFADFKQVVETLDDKKEELGLAEVFAYEGEDENVANHFFANFAASEFDDDNNVAFNAKELNWKNGDRMKEYTDLINQHTVQPVVTMTNPHSVEDLFFNDEVAMIHQGNWIVPALDDMDPSFVQEKLGILPVFADDDLPGRNVAGSNWVIGINKTKSKDETQAAVEFLNFLYTSEKGKEIVSDEFQLVPPTKDVDIDDISAPVSRQLYQEVLDDTAAPMTYKQEPYGFLRASLAPNFQKYLAGQLSWEELTKRTSADFKQMRQVQTVD
;
A
#
# COMPACT_ATOMS: atom_id res chain seq x y z
N MET A 1 14.40 -3.76 -17.09
CA MET A 1 15.14 -5.05 -17.19
C MET A 1 15.49 -5.66 -15.84
N ILE A 2 15.60 -4.89 -14.74
CA ILE A 2 15.93 -5.42 -13.40
C ILE A 2 14.74 -6.14 -12.75
N GLN A 3 13.51 -5.60 -12.85
CA GLN A 3 12.27 -6.23 -12.35
C GLN A 3 12.11 -7.71 -12.73
N LYS A 4 12.38 -8.08 -13.99
CA LYS A 4 12.26 -9.47 -14.47
C LYS A 4 13.24 -10.45 -13.81
N LYS A 5 14.26 -9.96 -13.07
CA LYS A 5 15.21 -10.79 -12.34
C LYS A 5 14.87 -10.98 -10.86
N ILE A 6 13.90 -10.23 -10.33
CA ILE A 6 13.45 -10.36 -8.95
C ILE A 6 12.22 -11.26 -8.96
N GLN A 7 12.39 -12.52 -8.57
CA GLN A 7 11.33 -13.55 -8.66
C GLN A 7 10.88 -14.06 -7.28
N ASN A 8 11.62 -13.73 -6.23
CA ASN A 8 11.35 -14.12 -4.85
C ASN A 8 12.01 -13.14 -3.87
N PHE A 9 11.76 -13.33 -2.58
CA PHE A 9 12.34 -12.49 -1.53
C PHE A 9 13.88 -12.54 -1.48
N ALA A 10 14.51 -13.68 -1.77
CA ALA A 10 15.97 -13.78 -1.78
C ALA A 10 16.60 -12.92 -2.88
N ASP A 11 15.99 -12.89 -4.07
CA ASP A 11 16.42 -12.00 -5.16
C ASP A 11 16.24 -10.53 -4.76
N PHE A 12 15.09 -10.19 -4.15
CA PHE A 12 14.82 -8.83 -3.68
C PHE A 12 15.87 -8.39 -2.65
N LYS A 13 16.15 -9.24 -1.66
CA LYS A 13 17.18 -9.01 -0.65
C LYS A 13 18.56 -8.81 -1.28
N GLN A 14 18.94 -9.65 -2.25
CA GLN A 14 20.22 -9.51 -2.95
C GLN A 14 20.32 -8.17 -3.69
N VAL A 15 19.23 -7.68 -4.29
CA VAL A 15 19.20 -6.36 -4.93
C VAL A 15 19.41 -5.25 -3.91
N VAL A 16 18.75 -5.31 -2.74
CA VAL A 16 18.95 -4.34 -1.66
C VAL A 16 20.41 -4.31 -1.20
N GLU A 17 20.99 -5.47 -0.90
CA GLU A 17 22.39 -5.59 -0.47
C GLU A 17 23.35 -5.06 -1.55
N THR A 18 23.07 -5.33 -2.82
CA THR A 18 23.89 -4.84 -3.94
C THR A 18 23.80 -3.32 -4.11
N LEU A 19 22.62 -2.72 -3.87
CA LEU A 19 22.44 -1.27 -3.91
C LEU A 19 23.16 -0.60 -2.75
N ASP A 20 23.07 -1.17 -1.55
CA ASP A 20 23.79 -0.69 -0.36
C ASP A 20 25.31 -0.72 -0.57
N ASP A 21 25.84 -1.85 -1.07
CA ASP A 21 27.28 -2.00 -1.39
C ASP A 21 27.78 -0.95 -2.41
N LYS A 22 26.88 -0.44 -3.26
CA LYS A 22 27.18 0.51 -4.33
C LYS A 22 26.69 1.93 -4.08
N LYS A 23 26.14 2.22 -2.90
CA LYS A 23 25.45 3.49 -2.65
C LYS A 23 26.33 4.72 -2.90
N GLU A 24 27.60 4.67 -2.53
CA GLU A 24 28.55 5.76 -2.79
C GLU A 24 28.81 5.97 -4.29
N GLU A 25 28.91 4.90 -5.08
CA GLU A 25 29.09 4.97 -6.54
C GLU A 25 27.84 5.54 -7.21
N LEU A 26 26.67 5.19 -6.70
CA LEU A 26 25.36 5.59 -7.22
C LEU A 26 24.90 6.96 -6.70
N GLY A 27 25.59 7.53 -5.70
CA GLY A 27 25.21 8.80 -5.07
C GLY A 27 24.01 8.71 -4.12
N LEU A 28 23.67 7.50 -3.66
CA LEU A 28 22.53 7.27 -2.76
C LEU A 28 22.92 7.58 -1.31
N ALA A 29 22.02 8.27 -0.60
CA ALA A 29 22.09 8.44 0.85
C ALA A 29 21.81 7.13 1.58
N GLU A 30 20.80 6.39 1.13
CA GLU A 30 20.52 4.99 1.50
C GLU A 30 19.71 4.28 0.42
N VAL A 31 19.47 2.97 0.58
CA VAL A 31 18.63 2.22 -0.35
C VAL A 31 17.17 2.67 -0.26
N PHE A 32 16.67 2.91 0.96
CA PHE A 32 15.27 3.25 1.23
C PHE A 32 15.08 4.63 1.89
N ALA A 33 13.90 5.21 1.67
CA ALA A 33 13.28 6.16 2.59
C ALA A 33 11.91 5.62 3.03
N TYR A 34 11.87 4.86 4.13
CA TYR A 34 10.63 4.32 4.67
C TYR A 34 9.98 5.29 5.66
N GLU A 35 8.71 5.63 5.42
CA GLU A 35 7.92 6.54 6.25
C GLU A 35 7.40 5.85 7.52
N GLY A 36 8.27 5.70 8.52
CA GLY A 36 7.91 5.07 9.80
C GLY A 36 6.94 5.89 10.65
N GLU A 37 6.77 7.19 10.37
CA GLU A 37 5.82 8.04 11.10
C GLU A 37 4.35 7.81 10.67
N ASP A 38 4.10 7.44 9.42
CA ASP A 38 2.76 7.42 8.84
C ASP A 38 2.02 6.10 9.13
N GLU A 39 0.90 6.19 9.86
CA GLU A 39 0.04 5.05 10.15
C GLU A 39 -0.54 4.39 8.88
N ASN A 40 -0.78 5.15 7.81
CA ASN A 40 -1.28 4.60 6.55
C ASN A 40 -0.20 3.77 5.85
N VAL A 41 1.07 4.19 5.91
CA VAL A 41 2.19 3.42 5.36
C VAL A 41 2.35 2.11 6.14
N ALA A 42 2.24 2.15 7.47
CA ALA A 42 2.21 0.92 8.29
C ALA A 42 1.05 -0.01 7.90
N ASN A 43 -0.13 0.56 7.63
CA ASN A 43 -1.31 -0.20 7.22
C ASN A 43 -1.15 -0.85 5.84
N HIS A 44 -0.65 -0.09 4.86
CA HIS A 44 -0.40 -0.58 3.51
C HIS A 44 0.69 -1.65 3.50
N PHE A 45 1.74 -1.45 4.30
CA PHE A 45 2.80 -2.43 4.44
C PHE A 45 2.27 -3.73 5.04
N PHE A 46 1.50 -3.66 6.13
CA PHE A 46 0.80 -4.82 6.70
C PHE A 46 -0.09 -5.55 5.68
N ALA A 47 -0.82 -4.80 4.84
CA ALA A 47 -1.71 -5.37 3.83
C ALA A 47 -1.01 -6.34 2.87
N ASN A 48 0.24 -6.03 2.48
CA ASN A 48 1.01 -6.89 1.59
C ASN A 48 1.18 -8.31 2.14
N PHE A 49 1.16 -8.47 3.46
CA PHE A 49 1.38 -9.76 4.14
C PHE A 49 0.11 -10.38 4.69
N ALA A 50 -0.93 -9.59 4.97
CA ALA A 50 -2.14 -10.07 5.61
C ALA A 50 -3.16 -10.73 4.65
N ALA A 51 -3.14 -10.38 3.37
CA ALA A 51 -4.19 -10.78 2.43
C ALA A 51 -4.40 -12.31 2.35
N SER A 52 -3.30 -13.10 2.25
CA SER A 52 -3.41 -14.57 2.13
C SER A 52 -3.79 -15.28 3.43
N GLU A 53 -3.78 -14.59 4.57
CA GLU A 53 -4.36 -15.10 5.81
C GLU A 53 -5.89 -15.06 5.79
N PHE A 54 -6.46 -14.14 5.02
CA PHE A 54 -7.89 -13.96 4.87
C PHE A 54 -8.41 -14.49 3.53
N ASP A 55 -7.76 -15.53 3.00
CA ASP A 55 -8.10 -16.18 1.72
C ASP A 55 -8.19 -15.20 0.53
N ASP A 56 -7.45 -14.09 0.59
CA ASP A 56 -7.55 -12.99 -0.37
C ASP A 56 -9.01 -12.49 -0.57
N ASP A 57 -9.82 -12.50 0.50
CA ASP A 57 -11.22 -12.08 0.48
C ASP A 57 -11.53 -11.04 1.57
N ASN A 58 -12.07 -9.89 1.15
CA ASN A 58 -12.40 -8.78 2.05
C ASN A 58 -13.52 -9.13 3.05
N ASN A 59 -14.48 -9.98 2.70
CA ASN A 59 -15.51 -10.44 3.62
C ASN A 59 -14.95 -11.43 4.64
N VAL A 60 -14.01 -12.29 4.25
CA VAL A 60 -13.30 -13.16 5.19
C VAL A 60 -12.50 -12.31 6.16
N ALA A 61 -11.74 -11.32 5.68
CA ALA A 61 -10.99 -10.37 6.50
C ALA A 61 -11.91 -9.59 7.47
N PHE A 62 -13.06 -9.12 6.98
CA PHE A 62 -14.05 -8.40 7.79
C PHE A 62 -14.63 -9.28 8.90
N ASN A 63 -14.94 -10.54 8.60
CA ASN A 63 -15.53 -11.46 9.54
C ASN A 63 -14.52 -12.13 10.47
N ALA A 64 -13.23 -12.06 10.15
CA ALA A 64 -12.14 -12.66 10.91
C ALA A 64 -12.20 -12.23 12.38
N LYS A 65 -12.06 -13.21 13.28
CA LYS A 65 -12.08 -13.02 14.74
C LYS A 65 -10.68 -12.99 15.36
N GLU A 66 -9.69 -13.43 14.60
CA GLU A 66 -8.31 -13.58 15.04
C GLU A 66 -7.38 -13.12 13.91
N LEU A 67 -6.19 -12.65 14.32
CA LEU A 67 -5.05 -12.35 13.46
C LEU A 67 -3.92 -13.27 13.92
N ASN A 68 -3.49 -14.17 13.06
CA ASN A 68 -2.56 -15.27 13.34
C ASN A 68 -1.16 -15.02 12.80
N TRP A 69 -0.96 -13.97 12.00
CA TRP A 69 0.32 -13.62 11.41
C TRP A 69 0.88 -14.73 10.52
N LYS A 70 0.05 -15.28 9.61
CA LYS A 70 0.43 -16.36 8.69
C LYS A 70 1.76 -16.07 7.96
N ASN A 71 1.91 -14.84 7.46
CA ASN A 71 3.12 -14.37 6.78
C ASN A 71 3.97 -13.44 7.68
N GLY A 72 3.83 -13.54 9.00
CA GLY A 72 4.49 -12.66 9.97
C GLY A 72 6.01 -12.75 9.92
N ASP A 73 6.57 -13.95 9.73
CA ASP A 73 8.02 -14.12 9.59
C ASP A 73 8.55 -13.41 8.34
N ARG A 74 7.84 -13.54 7.20
CA ARG A 74 8.21 -12.84 5.96
C ARG A 74 8.07 -11.32 6.12
N MET A 75 7.02 -10.83 6.76
CA MET A 75 6.88 -9.39 7.05
C MET A 75 8.04 -8.89 7.94
N LYS A 76 8.46 -9.67 8.94
CA LYS A 76 9.62 -9.34 9.77
C LYS A 76 10.90 -9.22 8.93
N GLU A 77 11.14 -10.18 8.03
CA GLU A 77 12.31 -10.17 7.16
C GLU A 77 12.37 -8.91 6.28
N TYR A 78 11.24 -8.50 5.68
CA TYR A 78 11.16 -7.22 4.96
C TYR A 78 11.37 -6.02 5.87
N THR A 79 10.73 -6.00 7.05
CA THR A 79 10.82 -4.88 7.99
C THR A 79 12.28 -4.67 8.42
N ASP A 80 12.96 -5.74 8.79
CA ASP A 80 14.34 -5.68 9.26
C ASP A 80 15.29 -5.25 8.14
N LEU A 81 15.11 -5.78 6.94
CA LEU A 81 15.89 -5.38 5.76
C LEU A 81 15.70 -3.89 5.44
N ILE A 82 14.46 -3.41 5.39
CA ILE A 82 14.16 -2.01 5.13
C ILE A 82 14.73 -1.12 6.24
N ASN A 83 14.52 -1.47 7.51
CA ASN A 83 14.99 -0.65 8.64
C ASN A 83 16.53 -0.58 8.71
N GLN A 84 17.23 -1.62 8.26
CA GLN A 84 18.70 -1.63 8.17
C GLN A 84 19.25 -0.73 7.06
N HIS A 85 18.49 -0.52 5.99
CA HIS A 85 18.95 0.16 4.77
C HIS A 85 18.12 1.41 4.41
N THR A 86 17.41 1.98 5.39
CA THR A 86 16.61 3.20 5.23
C THR A 86 17.30 4.39 5.87
N VAL A 87 17.10 5.59 5.30
CA VAL A 87 17.49 6.84 5.97
C VAL A 87 16.88 6.90 7.38
N GLN A 88 17.73 7.20 8.37
CA GLN A 88 17.37 7.27 9.79
C GLN A 88 17.31 8.73 10.28
N PRO A 89 16.46 9.05 11.29
CA PRO A 89 15.58 8.15 12.04
C PRO A 89 14.30 7.81 11.26
N VAL A 90 14.01 6.52 11.08
CA VAL A 90 12.85 6.03 10.32
C VAL A 90 11.51 6.51 10.90
N VAL A 91 11.42 6.63 12.22
CA VAL A 91 10.18 7.00 12.94
C VAL A 91 9.81 8.48 12.85
N THR A 92 10.66 9.30 12.23
CA THR A 92 10.40 10.71 11.94
C THR A 92 10.43 11.00 10.44
N MET A 93 10.47 9.96 9.62
CA MET A 93 10.43 10.07 8.17
C MET A 93 8.99 10.38 7.74
N THR A 94 8.80 11.55 7.12
CA THR A 94 7.51 12.04 6.63
C THR A 94 7.39 11.84 5.12
N ASN A 95 6.16 11.94 4.61
CA ASN A 95 5.88 11.80 3.19
C ASN A 95 6.63 12.82 2.30
N PRO A 96 6.60 14.14 2.56
CA PRO A 96 7.35 15.09 1.73
C PRO A 96 8.86 14.81 1.74
N HIS A 97 9.41 14.44 2.91
CA HIS A 97 10.84 14.14 3.00
C HIS A 97 11.22 12.87 2.23
N SER A 98 10.44 11.80 2.38
CA SER A 98 10.64 10.53 1.68
C SER A 98 10.47 10.66 0.17
N VAL A 99 9.34 11.23 -0.27
CA VAL A 99 8.92 11.25 -1.68
C VAL A 99 9.59 12.39 -2.45
N GLU A 100 9.49 13.63 -1.95
CA GLU A 100 9.89 14.83 -2.68
C GLU A 100 11.36 15.19 -2.47
N ASP A 101 11.85 15.13 -1.21
CA ASP A 101 13.23 15.52 -0.92
C ASP A 101 14.23 14.41 -1.31
N LEU A 102 13.92 13.15 -1.01
CA LEU A 102 14.86 12.04 -1.18
C LEU A 102 14.65 11.26 -2.47
N PHE A 103 13.46 10.66 -2.66
CA PHE A 103 13.22 9.76 -3.80
C PHE A 103 13.20 10.48 -5.15
N PHE A 104 12.49 11.60 -5.25
CA PHE A 104 12.43 12.39 -6.48
C PHE A 104 13.81 12.92 -6.91
N ASN A 105 14.67 13.28 -5.95
CA ASN A 105 16.02 13.79 -6.20
C ASN A 105 17.09 12.70 -6.37
N ASP A 106 16.68 11.44 -6.61
CA ASP A 106 17.57 10.29 -6.77
C ASP A 106 18.49 10.02 -5.55
N GLU A 107 18.16 10.52 -4.34
CA GLU A 107 18.95 10.29 -3.11
C GLU A 107 18.69 8.91 -2.50
N VAL A 108 17.57 8.26 -2.81
CA VAL A 108 17.28 6.87 -2.43
C VAL A 108 16.74 6.08 -3.62
N ALA A 109 16.98 4.78 -3.63
CA ALA A 109 16.59 3.93 -4.75
C ALA A 109 15.12 3.46 -4.67
N MET A 110 14.56 3.30 -3.46
CA MET A 110 13.25 2.70 -3.24
C MET A 110 12.49 3.36 -2.09
N ILE A 111 11.17 3.42 -2.21
CA ILE A 111 10.25 3.84 -1.14
C ILE A 111 9.06 2.89 -1.07
N HIS A 112 8.42 2.77 0.09
CA HIS A 112 7.16 2.04 0.20
C HIS A 112 5.99 3.00 -0.02
N GLN A 113 5.49 3.06 -1.25
CA GLN A 113 4.31 3.86 -1.61
C GLN A 113 3.44 3.15 -2.66
N GLY A 114 2.23 3.67 -2.86
CA GLY A 114 1.34 3.29 -3.95
C GLY A 114 1.33 4.33 -5.06
N ASN A 115 0.50 4.13 -6.09
CA ASN A 115 0.42 5.03 -7.24
C ASN A 115 -0.17 6.42 -6.92
N TRP A 116 -0.68 6.65 -5.71
CA TRP A 116 -1.19 7.97 -5.28
C TRP A 116 -0.11 9.05 -5.21
N ILE A 117 1.19 8.71 -5.27
CA ILE A 117 2.27 9.70 -5.36
C ILE A 117 2.47 10.23 -6.79
N VAL A 118 1.88 9.57 -7.81
CA VAL A 118 2.05 9.93 -9.22
C VAL A 118 1.70 11.39 -9.49
N PRO A 119 0.57 11.95 -9.02
CA PRO A 119 0.23 13.35 -9.33
C PRO A 119 1.28 14.35 -8.82
N ALA A 120 1.77 14.15 -7.60
CA ALA A 120 2.79 15.01 -7.02
C ALA A 120 4.11 14.94 -7.82
N LEU A 121 4.53 13.73 -8.20
CA LEU A 121 5.75 13.55 -9.00
C LEU A 121 5.60 14.09 -10.42
N ASP A 122 4.43 13.93 -11.04
CA ASP A 122 4.13 14.42 -12.39
C ASP A 122 4.10 15.96 -12.43
N ASP A 123 3.54 16.61 -11.40
CA ASP A 123 3.57 18.06 -11.24
C ASP A 123 5.00 18.62 -11.09
N MET A 124 5.91 17.85 -10.51
CA MET A 124 7.32 18.22 -10.34
C MET A 124 8.14 17.98 -11.61
N ASP A 125 8.08 16.78 -12.17
CA ASP A 125 8.71 16.40 -13.45
C ASP A 125 8.01 15.17 -14.07
N PRO A 126 7.22 15.35 -15.14
CA PRO A 126 6.55 14.24 -15.82
C PRO A 126 7.51 13.15 -16.34
N SER A 127 8.75 13.53 -16.68
CA SER A 127 9.75 12.56 -17.17
C SER A 127 10.16 11.58 -16.07
N PHE A 128 10.09 11.98 -14.79
CA PHE A 128 10.34 11.07 -13.67
C PHE A 128 9.32 9.93 -13.67
N VAL A 129 8.03 10.26 -13.77
CA VAL A 129 6.94 9.27 -13.80
C VAL A 129 7.02 8.38 -15.04
N GLN A 130 7.36 8.95 -16.19
CA GLN A 130 7.37 8.22 -17.47
C GLN A 130 8.62 7.35 -17.67
N GLU A 131 9.78 7.78 -17.18
CA GLU A 131 11.07 7.16 -17.52
C GLU A 131 11.77 6.49 -16.33
N LYS A 132 11.55 6.97 -15.10
CA LYS A 132 12.28 6.51 -13.91
C LYS A 132 11.42 5.68 -12.94
N LEU A 133 10.16 6.05 -12.77
CA LEU A 133 9.28 5.43 -11.77
C LEU A 133 8.91 3.99 -12.16
N GLY A 134 9.08 3.07 -11.21
CA GLY A 134 8.66 1.68 -11.33
C GLY A 134 8.05 1.17 -10.03
N ILE A 135 7.37 0.03 -10.09
CA ILE A 135 6.74 -0.62 -8.93
C ILE A 135 7.19 -2.08 -8.80
N LEU A 136 7.55 -2.49 -7.58
CA LEU A 136 8.00 -3.86 -7.31
C LEU A 136 6.93 -4.63 -6.55
N PRO A 137 6.63 -5.88 -6.95
CA PRO A 137 5.74 -6.74 -6.18
C PRO A 137 6.37 -7.14 -4.85
N VAL A 138 5.52 -7.45 -3.86
CA VAL A 138 5.95 -8.01 -2.58
C VAL A 138 5.81 -9.53 -2.59
N PHE A 139 6.90 -10.21 -2.21
CA PHE A 139 6.97 -11.67 -2.08
C PHE A 139 6.61 -12.09 -0.65
N ALA A 140 5.32 -11.95 -0.30
CA ALA A 140 4.82 -12.12 1.05
C ALA A 140 4.59 -13.58 1.47
N ASP A 141 4.22 -14.44 0.53
CA ASP A 141 3.86 -15.84 0.75
C ASP A 141 4.72 -16.71 -0.18
N ASP A 142 5.39 -17.73 0.36
CA ASP A 142 6.32 -18.57 -0.42
C ASP A 142 5.63 -19.49 -1.42
N ASP A 143 4.33 -19.73 -1.24
CA ASP A 143 3.52 -20.54 -2.15
C ASP A 143 2.89 -19.70 -3.28
N LEU A 144 3.07 -18.38 -3.26
CA LEU A 144 2.51 -17.46 -4.26
C LEU A 144 3.62 -16.66 -4.98
N PRO A 145 3.40 -16.26 -6.24
CA PRO A 145 4.27 -15.28 -6.87
C PRO A 145 4.20 -13.94 -6.12
N GLY A 146 5.20 -13.08 -6.35
CA GLY A 146 5.13 -11.71 -5.87
C GLY A 146 3.91 -10.97 -6.44
N ARG A 147 3.22 -10.21 -5.61
CA ARG A 147 2.03 -9.43 -6.00
C ARG A 147 2.17 -7.99 -5.55
N ASN A 148 1.67 -7.05 -6.36
CA ASN A 148 1.35 -5.72 -5.86
C ASN A 148 -0.03 -5.76 -5.21
N VAL A 149 -0.23 -4.95 -4.17
CA VAL A 149 -1.56 -4.72 -3.59
C VAL A 149 -2.29 -3.69 -4.44
N ALA A 150 -3.40 -4.08 -5.06
CA ALA A 150 -4.22 -3.18 -5.87
C ALA A 150 -5.71 -3.56 -5.77
N GLY A 151 -6.58 -2.57 -5.97
CA GLY A 151 -8.03 -2.72 -5.86
C GLY A 151 -8.69 -1.49 -5.28
N SER A 152 -10.00 -1.56 -5.06
CA SER A 152 -10.75 -0.47 -4.44
C SER A 152 -11.08 -0.77 -2.99
N ASN A 153 -10.60 0.07 -2.08
CA ASN A 153 -10.96 0.06 -0.66
C ASN A 153 -11.72 1.34 -0.21
N TRP A 154 -12.05 2.22 -1.16
CA TRP A 154 -12.88 3.39 -0.90
C TRP A 154 -14.29 3.10 -1.41
N VAL A 155 -15.23 3.05 -0.47
CA VAL A 155 -16.65 2.93 -0.77
C VAL A 155 -17.32 4.26 -0.52
N ILE A 156 -18.12 4.71 -1.48
CA ILE A 156 -18.98 5.88 -1.29
C ILE A 156 -20.34 5.39 -0.81
N GLY A 157 -20.65 5.67 0.46
CA GLY A 157 -21.93 5.34 1.07
C GLY A 157 -22.95 6.47 0.93
N ILE A 158 -24.18 6.13 0.52
CA ILE A 158 -25.30 7.07 0.54
C ILE A 158 -26.00 6.96 1.89
N ASN A 159 -26.09 8.07 2.62
CA ASN A 159 -26.68 8.09 3.95
C ASN A 159 -28.20 7.93 3.88
N LYS A 160 -28.70 6.74 4.24
CA LYS A 160 -30.13 6.40 4.25
C LYS A 160 -31.01 7.24 5.19
N THR A 161 -30.41 8.04 6.08
CA THR A 161 -31.18 8.93 7.00
C THR A 161 -31.56 10.26 6.36
N LYS A 162 -31.07 10.56 5.15
CA LYS A 162 -31.39 11.77 4.39
C LYS A 162 -32.73 11.64 3.66
N SER A 163 -33.24 12.78 3.18
CA SER A 163 -34.49 12.81 2.42
C SER A 163 -34.37 12.03 1.11
N LYS A 164 -35.50 11.58 0.56
CA LYS A 164 -35.52 10.86 -0.73
C LYS A 164 -34.86 11.66 -1.84
N ASP A 165 -35.16 12.96 -1.92
CA ASP A 165 -34.62 13.85 -2.93
C ASP A 165 -33.09 13.99 -2.80
N GLU A 166 -32.57 14.14 -1.58
CA GLU A 166 -31.11 14.16 -1.33
C GLU A 166 -30.45 12.83 -1.70
N THR A 167 -31.04 11.70 -1.31
CA THR A 167 -30.49 10.38 -1.64
C THR A 167 -30.51 10.11 -3.15
N GLN A 168 -31.56 10.55 -3.85
CA GLN A 168 -31.69 10.40 -5.29
C GLN A 168 -30.67 11.29 -6.02
N ALA A 169 -30.51 12.54 -5.59
CA ALA A 169 -29.49 13.43 -6.15
C ALA A 169 -28.07 12.89 -5.95
N ALA A 170 -27.78 12.27 -4.79
CA ALA A 170 -26.51 11.60 -4.55
C ALA A 170 -26.28 10.40 -5.49
N VAL A 171 -27.30 9.56 -5.73
CA VAL A 171 -27.22 8.46 -6.71
C VAL A 171 -26.95 9.01 -8.11
N GLU A 172 -27.69 10.04 -8.54
CA GLU A 172 -27.54 10.65 -9.85
C GLU A 172 -26.16 11.26 -10.06
N PHE A 173 -25.61 11.91 -9.03
CA PHE A 173 -24.26 12.45 -9.06
C PHE A 173 -23.19 11.36 -9.21
N LEU A 174 -23.29 10.27 -8.45
CA LEU A 174 -22.34 9.16 -8.56
C LEU A 174 -22.43 8.45 -9.91
N ASN A 175 -23.65 8.27 -10.45
CA ASN A 175 -23.82 7.73 -11.79
C ASN A 175 -23.20 8.66 -12.84
N PHE A 176 -23.43 9.97 -12.76
CA PHE A 176 -22.77 10.93 -13.64
C PHE A 176 -21.25 10.82 -13.57
N LEU A 177 -20.68 10.81 -12.35
CA LEU A 177 -19.23 10.81 -12.14
C LEU A 177 -18.55 9.56 -12.71
N TYR A 178 -19.15 8.37 -12.57
CA TYR A 178 -18.49 7.12 -12.98
C TYR A 178 -18.95 6.55 -14.32
N THR A 179 -20.07 7.01 -14.89
CA THR A 179 -20.62 6.43 -16.13
C THR A 179 -20.71 7.41 -17.30
N SER A 180 -20.63 8.72 -17.06
CA SER A 180 -20.62 9.69 -18.15
C SER A 180 -19.21 9.92 -18.71
N GLU A 181 -19.11 10.26 -19.99
CA GLU A 181 -17.82 10.62 -20.64
C GLU A 181 -17.07 11.71 -19.87
N LYS A 182 -17.79 12.77 -19.45
CA LYS A 182 -17.17 13.86 -18.68
C LYS A 182 -16.72 13.40 -17.29
N GLY A 183 -17.48 12.53 -16.64
CA GLY A 183 -17.11 11.96 -15.34
C GLY A 183 -15.84 11.12 -15.43
N LYS A 184 -15.75 10.27 -16.46
CA LYS A 184 -14.56 9.44 -16.73
C LYS A 184 -13.30 10.28 -17.00
N GLU A 185 -13.42 11.36 -17.78
CA GLU A 185 -12.35 12.34 -18.01
C GLU A 185 -11.90 12.98 -16.68
N ILE A 186 -12.84 13.42 -15.83
CA ILE A 186 -12.50 14.00 -14.52
C ILE A 186 -11.76 12.99 -13.63
N VAL A 187 -12.25 11.75 -13.54
CA VAL A 187 -11.64 10.72 -12.66
C VAL A 187 -10.25 10.32 -13.14
N SER A 188 -10.07 10.16 -14.46
CA SER A 188 -8.83 9.65 -15.05
C SER A 188 -7.79 10.74 -15.26
N ASP A 189 -8.18 11.92 -15.71
CA ASP A 189 -7.25 12.97 -16.12
C ASP A 189 -7.05 14.04 -15.05
N GLU A 190 -8.14 14.47 -14.38
CA GLU A 190 -8.05 15.51 -13.34
C GLU A 190 -7.68 14.93 -11.97
N PHE A 191 -8.29 13.81 -11.58
CA PHE A 191 -7.99 13.15 -10.29
C PHE A 191 -6.84 12.15 -10.40
N GLN A 192 -6.50 11.71 -11.61
CA GLN A 192 -5.46 10.69 -11.87
C GLN A 192 -5.66 9.42 -11.02
N LEU A 193 -6.93 9.06 -10.78
CA LEU A 193 -7.34 7.86 -10.07
C LEU A 193 -7.63 6.74 -11.06
N VAL A 194 -7.38 5.51 -10.62
CA VAL A 194 -7.80 4.31 -11.36
C VAL A 194 -9.34 4.22 -11.29
N PRO A 195 -10.07 4.27 -12.42
CA PRO A 195 -11.53 4.28 -12.35
C PRO A 195 -12.07 2.91 -11.87
N PRO A 196 -13.18 2.88 -11.12
CA PRO A 196 -13.74 1.65 -10.56
C PRO A 196 -14.53 0.81 -11.58
N THR A 197 -14.33 1.05 -12.88
CA THR A 197 -15.07 0.42 -13.98
C THR A 197 -14.13 -0.40 -14.87
N LYS A 198 -14.68 -1.44 -15.50
CA LYS A 198 -13.92 -2.39 -16.35
C LYS A 198 -13.75 -1.94 -17.80
N ASP A 199 -14.34 -0.80 -18.15
CA ASP A 199 -14.47 -0.28 -19.51
C ASP A 199 -13.50 0.87 -19.82
N VAL A 200 -12.53 1.11 -18.93
CA VAL A 200 -11.44 2.06 -19.17
C VAL A 200 -10.46 1.41 -20.13
N ASP A 201 -10.11 2.11 -21.21
CA ASP A 201 -9.01 1.68 -22.05
C ASP A 201 -7.71 1.87 -21.28
N ILE A 202 -6.91 0.81 -21.15
CA ILE A 202 -5.63 0.89 -20.45
C ILE A 202 -4.69 1.91 -21.11
N ASP A 203 -4.86 2.15 -22.41
CA ASP A 203 -4.07 3.15 -23.14
C ASP A 203 -4.41 4.60 -22.73
N ASP A 204 -5.55 4.83 -22.09
CA ASP A 204 -5.94 6.15 -21.56
C ASP A 204 -5.29 6.47 -20.20
N ILE A 205 -4.70 5.47 -19.51
CA ILE A 205 -4.00 5.68 -18.25
C ILE A 205 -2.57 6.16 -18.53
N SER A 206 -2.29 7.43 -18.22
CA SER A 206 -1.03 8.10 -18.59
C SER A 206 0.21 7.50 -17.92
N ALA A 207 0.15 7.20 -16.63
CA ALA A 207 1.30 6.75 -15.85
C ALA A 207 1.58 5.25 -16.05
N PRO A 208 2.80 4.84 -16.45
CA PRO A 208 3.15 3.43 -16.66
C PRO A 208 2.88 2.54 -15.44
N VAL A 209 3.19 3.00 -14.22
CA VAL A 209 2.93 2.25 -12.99
C VAL A 209 1.44 2.07 -12.71
N SER A 210 0.61 3.09 -13.00
CA SER A 210 -0.84 3.00 -12.85
C SER A 210 -1.45 2.02 -13.86
N ARG A 211 -0.94 2.00 -15.11
CA ARG A 211 -1.31 0.99 -16.11
C ARG A 211 -0.99 -0.42 -15.66
N GLN A 212 0.22 -0.63 -15.14
CA GLN A 212 0.64 -1.93 -14.63
C GLN A 212 -0.32 -2.42 -13.54
N LEU A 213 -0.61 -1.59 -12.53
CA LEU A 213 -1.53 -1.97 -11.45
C LEU A 213 -2.96 -2.23 -11.96
N TYR A 214 -3.47 -1.42 -12.89
CA TYR A 214 -4.79 -1.64 -13.48
C TYR A 214 -4.86 -2.98 -14.22
N GLN A 215 -3.83 -3.32 -15.00
CA GLN A 215 -3.74 -4.61 -15.69
C GLN A 215 -3.70 -5.77 -14.69
N GLU A 216 -2.92 -5.65 -13.62
CA GLU A 216 -2.83 -6.69 -12.57
C GLU A 216 -4.17 -6.92 -11.85
N VAL A 217 -5.00 -5.88 -11.71
CA VAL A 217 -6.38 -6.01 -11.20
C VAL A 217 -7.30 -6.68 -12.23
N LEU A 218 -7.18 -6.34 -13.52
CA LEU A 218 -7.98 -6.98 -14.58
C LEU A 218 -7.63 -8.47 -14.76
N ASP A 219 -6.37 -8.82 -14.60
CA ASP A 219 -5.84 -10.19 -14.74
C ASP A 219 -6.02 -11.04 -13.46
N ASP A 220 -6.56 -10.46 -12.38
CA ASP A 220 -6.76 -11.12 -11.09
C ASP A 220 -5.43 -11.60 -10.46
N THR A 221 -4.33 -10.89 -10.73
CA THR A 221 -2.98 -11.20 -10.22
C THR A 221 -2.55 -10.29 -9.08
N ALA A 222 -3.22 -9.15 -8.88
CA ALA A 222 -2.99 -8.27 -7.75
C ALA A 222 -3.48 -8.90 -6.43
N ALA A 223 -2.81 -8.61 -5.32
CA ALA A 223 -3.33 -8.91 -3.99
C ALA A 223 -4.44 -7.89 -3.64
N PRO A 224 -5.55 -8.33 -3.02
CA PRO A 224 -6.63 -7.43 -2.62
C PRO A 224 -6.20 -6.53 -1.45
N MET A 225 -6.81 -5.35 -1.40
CA MET A 225 -6.65 -4.41 -0.29
C MET A 225 -7.45 -4.86 0.95
N THR A 226 -7.01 -5.91 1.65
CA THR A 226 -7.67 -6.40 2.88
C THR A 226 -7.53 -5.44 4.06
N TYR A 227 -6.67 -4.42 3.94
CA TYR A 227 -6.54 -3.35 4.91
C TYR A 227 -7.77 -2.44 4.92
N LYS A 228 -8.22 -2.04 6.11
CA LYS A 228 -9.53 -1.46 6.47
C LYS A 228 -10.65 -2.46 6.76
N GLN A 229 -10.43 -3.77 6.58
CA GLN A 229 -11.39 -4.78 7.03
C GLN A 229 -11.17 -5.20 8.50
N GLU A 230 -10.06 -4.77 9.11
CA GLU A 230 -9.74 -5.02 10.52
C GLU A 230 -10.79 -4.39 11.47
N PRO A 231 -10.81 -4.77 12.76
CA PRO A 231 -11.67 -4.14 13.73
C PRO A 231 -11.50 -2.62 13.74
N TYR A 232 -12.60 -1.89 13.85
CA TYR A 232 -12.57 -0.43 13.98
C TYR A 232 -11.59 0.01 15.07
N GLY A 233 -10.68 0.92 14.71
CA GLY A 233 -9.64 1.45 15.60
C GLY A 233 -8.36 0.62 15.67
N PHE A 234 -8.31 -0.60 15.12
CA PHE A 234 -7.15 -1.50 15.20
C PHE A 234 -5.86 -0.84 14.72
N LEU A 235 -5.89 -0.17 13.57
CA LEU A 235 -4.72 0.51 13.02
C LEU A 235 -4.12 1.51 14.01
N ARG A 236 -4.93 2.48 14.46
CA ARG A 236 -4.48 3.61 15.28
C ARG A 236 -4.17 3.21 16.72
N ALA A 237 -4.96 2.29 17.27
CA ALA A 237 -4.88 1.90 18.68
C ALA A 237 -3.90 0.76 18.93
N SER A 238 -3.55 -0.04 17.91
CA SER A 238 -2.72 -1.23 18.07
C SER A 238 -1.61 -1.35 17.03
N LEU A 239 -1.93 -1.54 15.76
CA LEU A 239 -0.93 -1.91 14.74
C LEU A 239 0.16 -0.83 14.58
N ALA A 240 -0.22 0.39 14.20
CA ALA A 240 0.73 1.47 13.92
C ALA A 240 1.64 1.81 15.12
N PRO A 241 1.14 2.03 16.35
CA PRO A 241 2.01 2.37 17.47
C PRO A 241 2.91 1.22 17.93
N ASN A 242 2.49 -0.06 17.78
CA ASN A 242 3.39 -1.19 18.08
C ASN A 242 4.44 -1.37 16.98
N PHE A 243 4.08 -1.15 15.71
CA PHE A 243 5.02 -1.21 14.58
C PHE A 243 6.08 -0.10 14.65
N GLN A 244 5.70 1.14 14.99
CA GLN A 244 6.66 2.21 15.27
C GLN A 244 7.64 1.86 16.40
N LYS A 245 7.15 1.25 17.49
CA LYS A 245 8.04 0.80 18.57
C LYS A 245 8.98 -0.30 18.11
N TYR A 246 8.54 -1.18 17.23
CA TYR A 246 9.41 -2.19 16.63
C TYR A 246 10.52 -1.55 15.79
N LEU A 247 10.16 -0.63 14.89
CA LEU A 247 11.11 0.14 14.08
C LEU A 247 12.14 0.89 14.94
N ALA A 248 11.71 1.44 16.08
CA ALA A 248 12.57 2.12 17.05
C ALA A 248 13.40 1.18 17.96
N GLY A 249 13.30 -0.15 17.80
CA GLY A 249 13.97 -1.12 18.66
C GLY A 249 13.45 -1.18 20.10
N GLN A 250 12.25 -0.66 20.35
CA GLN A 250 11.60 -0.58 21.66
C GLN A 250 10.61 -1.73 21.92
N LEU A 251 10.38 -2.58 20.93
CA LEU A 251 9.47 -3.73 20.99
C LEU A 251 10.07 -4.87 20.17
N SER A 252 10.03 -6.10 20.67
CA SER A 252 10.40 -7.27 19.85
C SER A 252 9.28 -7.63 18.86
N TRP A 253 9.62 -8.37 17.80
CA TRP A 253 8.63 -8.83 16.83
C TRP A 253 7.58 -9.75 17.48
N GLU A 254 8.02 -10.65 18.38
CA GLU A 254 7.12 -11.52 19.14
C GLU A 254 6.13 -10.73 19.99
N GLU A 255 6.58 -9.65 20.64
CA GLU A 255 5.68 -8.80 21.40
C GLU A 255 4.72 -8.02 20.51
N LEU A 256 5.18 -7.53 19.36
CA LEU A 256 4.34 -6.86 18.37
C LEU A 256 3.20 -7.77 17.93
N THR A 257 3.52 -8.97 17.43
CA THR A 257 2.51 -9.90 16.91
C THR A 257 1.57 -10.35 18.01
N LYS A 258 2.09 -10.68 19.19
CA LYS A 258 1.27 -11.07 20.35
C LYS A 258 0.30 -9.98 20.80
N ARG A 259 0.75 -8.73 20.92
CA ARG A 259 -0.10 -7.60 21.36
C ARG A 259 -1.19 -7.31 20.33
N THR A 260 -0.80 -7.20 19.07
CA THR A 260 -1.73 -6.88 17.98
C THR A 260 -2.75 -8.00 17.76
N SER A 261 -2.39 -9.28 17.86
CA SER A 261 -3.34 -10.39 17.80
C SER A 261 -4.36 -10.34 18.95
N ALA A 262 -3.91 -10.04 20.17
CA ALA A 262 -4.79 -9.91 21.33
C ALA A 262 -5.76 -8.73 21.17
N ASP A 263 -5.26 -7.58 20.75
CA ASP A 263 -6.05 -6.38 20.50
C ASP A 263 -7.08 -6.60 19.39
N PHE A 264 -6.68 -7.22 18.28
CA PHE A 264 -7.57 -7.56 17.16
C PHE A 264 -8.75 -8.41 17.65
N LYS A 265 -8.47 -9.48 18.39
CA LYS A 265 -9.50 -10.37 18.95
C LYS A 265 -10.44 -9.63 19.90
N GLN A 266 -9.89 -8.82 20.80
CA GLN A 266 -10.68 -8.04 21.74
C GLN A 266 -11.58 -7.02 21.03
N MET A 267 -11.04 -6.25 20.10
CA MET A 267 -11.78 -5.22 19.37
C MET A 267 -12.91 -5.82 18.53
N ARG A 268 -12.69 -6.99 17.91
CA ARG A 268 -13.73 -7.67 17.15
C ARG A 268 -14.88 -8.15 18.02
N GLN A 269 -14.59 -8.67 19.22
CA GLN A 269 -15.64 -9.09 20.17
C GLN A 269 -16.57 -7.92 20.55
N VAL A 270 -16.00 -6.75 20.83
CA VAL A 270 -16.77 -5.55 21.19
C VAL A 270 -17.68 -5.08 20.03
N GLN A 271 -17.25 -5.24 18.79
CA GLN A 271 -17.99 -4.81 17.61
C GLN A 271 -19.09 -5.77 17.16
N THR A 272 -19.06 -7.02 17.63
CA THR A 272 -20.09 -8.03 17.32
C THR A 272 -21.23 -8.06 18.34
N VAL A 273 -21.22 -7.20 19.35
CA VAL A 273 -22.32 -7.10 20.32
C VAL A 273 -23.40 -6.19 19.76
N ASP A 274 -24.37 -6.80 19.08
CA ASP A 274 -25.71 -6.23 18.82
C ASP A 274 -26.58 -6.29 20.09
#